data_AF-W7WXP8-F1
#
_entry.id   AF-W7WXP8-F1
#
_cell.length_a   1.000
_cell.length_b   1.000
_cell.length_c   1.000
_cell.angle_alpha   90.00
_cell.angle_beta   90.00
_cell.angle_gamma   90.00
#
_symmetry.space_group_name_H-M   'P 1'
#
loop_
_entity.id
_entity.type
_entity.pdbx_description
1 polymer ?
#
loop_
_entity_poly.entity_id
_entity_poly.type
_entity_poly.pdbx_seq_one_letter_code
_entity_poly.pdbx_strand_id
1 'polypeptide(L)'
;MNGLYPLFKDHFADVIDIVQKDVKDWKSLLNILNQRISNQDFNFQIYENNSKFQDILTHILKVFFCLMNDTNFMKSNQYNQEILLWTAFFHDCAKLAPPLTVSPDGRDPAHPFRSCHKTLIYLNHLQLLKFSKSQLNQWNYLFEQAYNIVTIEEKLVQTHNMNILPKLILFIEKEVQSPFFQTVLKLICLHQCIPCCKYPPVSPIDLRETSLYFNKQELKLLQVFWQNDSYSYCYDSNEIFEFGKEIEQKINDAIMHLHTQ
;
A
#
# COMPACT_ATOMS: atom_id res chain seq x y z
N MET A 1 14.46 -25.98 -8.68
CA MET A 1 13.36 -25.00 -8.86
C MET A 1 13.52 -23.95 -7.78
N ASN A 2 14.26 -22.88 -8.07
CA ASN A 2 14.41 -21.73 -7.18
C ASN A 2 13.41 -20.66 -7.64
N GLY A 3 12.46 -20.28 -6.78
CA GLY A 3 11.48 -19.22 -7.07
C GLY A 3 10.07 -19.56 -6.58
N LEU A 4 9.85 -19.52 -5.26
CA LEU A 4 8.49 -19.65 -4.69
C LEU A 4 7.67 -18.35 -4.83
N TYR A 5 8.32 -17.23 -5.15
CA TYR A 5 7.74 -15.89 -5.30
C TYR A 5 8.70 -14.97 -6.09
N PRO A 6 8.21 -13.92 -6.76
CA PRO A 6 9.04 -13.00 -7.52
C PRO A 6 9.81 -12.04 -6.62
N LEU A 7 11.10 -11.85 -6.89
CA LEU A 7 11.93 -10.87 -6.18
C LEU A 7 11.69 -9.49 -6.76
N PHE A 8 11.48 -8.50 -5.90
CA PHE A 8 11.21 -7.12 -6.28
C PHE A 8 12.34 -6.54 -7.14
N LYS A 9 13.59 -6.79 -6.76
CA LYS A 9 14.78 -6.32 -7.49
C LYS A 9 14.88 -6.85 -8.93
N ASP A 10 14.27 -7.99 -9.24
CA ASP A 10 14.31 -8.57 -10.59
C ASP A 10 13.39 -7.80 -11.55
N HIS A 11 12.44 -7.01 -11.00
CA HIS A 11 11.50 -6.18 -11.75
C HIS A 11 11.77 -4.68 -11.61
N PHE A 12 12.36 -4.26 -10.48
CA PHE A 12 12.53 -2.86 -10.11
C PHE A 12 13.91 -2.61 -9.49
N ALA A 13 14.97 -3.11 -10.13
CA ALA A 13 16.35 -2.96 -9.66
C ALA A 13 16.70 -1.49 -9.36
N ASP A 14 16.24 -0.56 -10.20
CA ASP A 14 16.55 0.86 -10.07
C ASP A 14 16.01 1.48 -8.78
N VAL A 15 14.84 1.03 -8.31
CA VAL A 15 14.24 1.49 -7.03
C VAL A 15 15.15 1.10 -5.87
N ILE A 16 15.62 -0.15 -5.88
CA ILE A 16 16.49 -0.68 -4.84
C ILE A 16 17.86 -0.01 -4.90
N ASP A 17 18.42 0.17 -6.10
CA ASP A 17 19.71 0.83 -6.31
C ASP A 17 19.70 2.27 -5.78
N ILE A 18 18.62 3.03 -6.02
CA ILE A 18 18.47 4.39 -5.49
C ILE A 18 18.58 4.40 -3.95
N VAL A 19 17.92 3.46 -3.29
CA VAL A 19 17.79 3.47 -1.82
C VAL A 19 19.01 2.85 -1.15
N GLN A 20 19.68 1.88 -1.78
CA GLN A 20 20.78 1.12 -1.19
C GLN A 20 22.19 1.69 -1.43
N LYS A 21 22.47 2.32 -2.58
CA LYS A 21 23.88 2.59 -2.96
C LYS A 21 24.49 3.87 -2.40
N ASP A 22 23.72 4.92 -2.13
CA ASP A 22 24.34 6.26 -1.96
C ASP A 22 23.69 7.14 -0.89
N VAL A 23 22.86 6.58 -0.02
CA VAL A 23 22.02 7.38 0.88
C VAL A 23 22.38 7.15 2.34
N LYS A 24 23.15 8.08 2.90
CA LYS A 24 23.35 8.21 4.36
C LYS A 24 22.23 8.99 5.04
N ASP A 25 21.53 9.83 4.27
CA ASP A 25 20.45 10.69 4.74
C ASP A 25 19.44 11.01 3.63
N TRP A 26 18.22 11.37 4.02
CA TRP A 26 17.12 11.69 3.11
C TRP A 26 17.45 12.79 2.08
N LYS A 27 18.25 13.80 2.46
CA LYS A 27 18.61 14.91 1.57
C LYS A 27 19.42 14.41 0.37
N SER A 28 20.30 13.44 0.59
CA SER A 28 21.08 12.80 -0.46
C SER A 28 20.17 11.98 -1.40
N LEU A 29 19.18 11.26 -0.87
CA LEU A 29 18.18 10.51 -1.65
C LEU A 29 17.34 11.43 -2.54
N LEU A 30 16.86 12.56 -2.00
CA LEU A 30 16.05 13.52 -2.76
C LEU A 30 16.83 14.13 -3.95
N ASN A 31 18.12 14.42 -3.76
CA ASN A 31 18.97 14.92 -4.82
C ASN A 31 19.18 13.89 -5.94
N ILE A 32 19.46 12.63 -5.57
CA ILE A 32 19.58 11.53 -6.54
C ILE A 32 18.26 11.40 -7.29
N LEU A 33 17.12 11.39 -6.60
CA LEU A 33 15.80 11.28 -7.19
C LEU A 33 15.52 12.38 -8.21
N ASN A 34 15.76 13.64 -7.86
CA ASN A 34 15.51 14.77 -8.76
C ASN A 34 16.36 14.70 -10.02
N GLN A 35 17.64 14.32 -9.90
CA GLN A 35 18.53 14.12 -11.07
C GLN A 35 17.99 13.01 -11.98
N ARG A 36 17.64 11.89 -11.36
CA ARG A 36 17.15 10.67 -12.01
C ARG A 36 15.79 10.85 -12.70
N ILE A 37 14.85 11.58 -12.09
CA ILE A 37 13.59 12.00 -12.73
C ILE A 37 13.86 12.92 -13.92
N SER A 38 14.76 13.90 -13.76
CA SER A 38 15.09 14.87 -14.81
C SER A 38 15.68 14.22 -16.06
N ASN A 39 16.45 13.13 -15.88
CA ASN A 39 17.06 12.39 -16.97
C ASN A 39 16.10 11.41 -17.67
N GLN A 40 14.87 11.22 -17.15
CA GLN A 40 13.95 10.16 -17.60
C GLN A 40 14.54 8.74 -17.53
N ASP A 41 15.51 8.52 -16.63
CA ASP A 41 16.20 7.23 -16.45
C ASP A 41 15.34 6.20 -15.69
N PHE A 42 14.00 6.33 -15.73
CA PHE A 42 13.06 5.56 -14.92
C PHE A 42 11.93 4.97 -15.72
N ASN A 43 11.81 3.64 -15.66
CA ASN A 43 10.61 2.95 -16.10
C ASN A 43 9.59 2.84 -14.96
N PHE A 44 8.97 3.96 -14.62
CA PHE A 44 7.85 4.05 -13.67
C PHE A 44 6.49 4.10 -14.40
N GLN A 45 6.33 3.28 -15.43
CA GLN A 45 5.14 3.24 -16.29
C GLN A 45 3.82 3.18 -15.50
N ILE A 46 3.81 2.50 -14.35
CA ILE A 46 2.61 2.44 -13.52
C ILE A 46 2.16 3.81 -13.02
N TYR A 47 3.02 4.82 -12.88
CA TYR A 47 2.63 6.14 -12.38
C TYR A 47 2.52 7.23 -13.45
N GLU A 48 2.76 6.94 -14.73
CA GLU A 48 2.81 7.93 -15.83
C GLU A 48 1.56 8.81 -15.93
N ASN A 49 0.40 8.31 -15.50
CA ASN A 49 -0.87 9.03 -15.53
C ASN A 49 -1.18 9.83 -14.26
N ASN A 50 -0.20 10.03 -13.36
CA ASN A 50 -0.42 10.71 -12.09
C ASN A 50 0.08 12.16 -12.14
N SER A 51 -0.84 13.13 -11.99
CA SER A 51 -0.54 14.57 -12.11
C SER A 51 0.42 15.10 -11.02
N LYS A 52 0.58 14.38 -9.91
CA LYS A 52 1.62 14.61 -8.90
C LYS A 52 2.54 13.40 -8.73
N PHE A 53 2.88 12.77 -9.85
CA PHE A 53 3.76 11.59 -9.87
C PHE A 53 5.03 11.79 -9.04
N GLN A 54 5.66 12.97 -9.13
CA GLN A 54 6.88 13.27 -8.38
C GLN A 54 6.67 13.21 -6.86
N ASP A 55 5.60 13.81 -6.34
CA ASP A 55 5.31 13.80 -4.89
C ASP A 55 5.04 12.38 -4.39
N ILE A 56 4.28 11.60 -5.16
CA ILE A 56 3.93 10.22 -4.81
C ILE A 56 5.16 9.32 -4.89
N LEU A 57 5.98 9.45 -5.93
CA LEU A 57 7.20 8.68 -6.06
C LEU A 57 8.19 9.04 -4.93
N THR A 58 8.31 10.34 -4.60
CA THR A 58 9.11 10.81 -3.48
C THR A 58 8.64 10.16 -2.18
N HIS A 59 7.34 10.15 -1.92
CA HIS A 59 6.75 9.49 -0.76
C HIS A 59 7.06 7.99 -0.74
N ILE A 60 6.82 7.28 -1.84
CA ILE A 60 7.11 5.84 -1.94
C ILE A 60 8.59 5.56 -1.64
N LEU A 61 9.52 6.33 -2.21
CA LEU A 61 10.95 6.14 -1.93
C LEU A 61 11.32 6.44 -0.49
N LYS A 62 10.67 7.40 0.17
CA LYS A 62 10.80 7.58 1.62
C LYS A 62 10.33 6.34 2.37
N VAL A 63 9.20 5.74 1.99
CA VAL A 63 8.72 4.48 2.60
C VAL A 63 9.75 3.36 2.43
N PHE A 64 10.34 3.22 1.25
CA PHE A 64 11.44 2.25 1.03
C PHE A 64 12.63 2.53 1.94
N PHE A 65 13.06 3.78 2.04
CA PHE A 65 14.16 4.18 2.91
C PHE A 65 13.86 3.85 4.38
N CYS A 66 12.65 4.18 4.87
CA CYS A 66 12.20 3.81 6.20
C CYS A 66 12.26 2.28 6.40
N LEU A 67 11.65 1.52 5.50
CA LEU A 67 11.58 0.05 5.58
C LEU A 67 12.97 -0.59 5.61
N MET A 68 13.89 -0.17 4.74
CA MET A 68 15.23 -0.77 4.69
C MET A 68 16.07 -0.48 5.95
N ASN A 69 15.75 0.57 6.69
CA ASN A 69 16.40 0.91 7.97
C ASN A 69 15.61 0.41 9.19
N ASP A 70 14.43 -0.19 8.99
CA ASP A 70 13.59 -0.71 10.06
C ASP A 70 14.13 -2.05 10.58
N THR A 71 14.29 -2.16 11.89
CA THR A 71 14.84 -3.37 12.53
C THR A 71 13.94 -4.59 12.36
N ASN A 72 12.62 -4.42 12.35
CA ASN A 72 11.67 -5.51 12.17
C ASN A 72 11.66 -5.99 10.72
N PHE A 73 11.77 -5.08 9.74
CA PHE A 73 11.99 -5.43 8.34
C PHE A 73 13.30 -6.23 8.17
N MET A 74 14.43 -5.72 8.69
CA MET A 74 15.74 -6.38 8.57
C MET A 74 15.79 -7.77 9.22
N LYS A 75 15.07 -7.97 10.32
CA LYS A 75 14.96 -9.28 11.01
C LYS A 75 13.95 -10.23 10.37
N SER A 76 13.09 -9.75 9.48
CA SER A 76 12.10 -10.60 8.80
C SER A 76 12.75 -11.48 7.74
N ASN A 77 12.10 -12.61 7.41
CA ASN A 77 12.60 -13.49 6.34
C ASN A 77 12.41 -12.83 4.95
N GLN A 78 13.14 -13.33 3.95
CA GLN A 78 13.11 -12.76 2.60
C GLN A 78 11.69 -12.70 2.01
N TYR A 79 10.85 -13.71 2.23
CA TYR A 79 9.46 -13.73 1.75
C TYR A 79 8.66 -12.51 2.26
N ASN A 80 8.78 -12.22 3.55
CA ASN A 80 8.13 -11.08 4.19
C ASN A 80 8.71 -9.74 3.73
N GLN A 81 10.04 -9.67 3.55
CA GLN A 81 10.69 -8.48 3.01
C GLN A 81 10.17 -8.18 1.61
N GLU A 82 10.09 -9.19 0.74
CA GLU A 82 9.55 -9.01 -0.60
C GLU A 82 8.07 -8.57 -0.56
N ILE A 83 7.22 -9.16 0.28
CA ILE A 83 5.84 -8.67 0.44
C ILE A 83 5.82 -7.17 0.76
N LEU A 84 6.63 -6.72 1.73
CA LEU A 84 6.67 -5.33 2.15
C LEU A 84 7.19 -4.40 1.05
N LEU A 85 8.20 -4.81 0.27
CA LEU A 85 8.72 -4.04 -0.86
C LEU A 85 7.67 -3.89 -1.98
N TRP A 86 7.01 -4.98 -2.35
CA TRP A 86 5.92 -4.95 -3.32
C TRP A 86 4.77 -4.06 -2.80
N THR A 87 4.32 -4.23 -1.56
CA THR A 87 3.28 -3.37 -0.97
C THR A 87 3.69 -1.90 -0.96
N ALA A 88 4.92 -1.57 -0.54
CA ALA A 88 5.41 -0.20 -0.49
C ALA A 88 5.46 0.47 -1.86
N PHE A 89 5.81 -0.27 -2.92
CA PHE A 89 5.78 0.28 -4.26
C PHE A 89 4.35 0.64 -4.69
N PHE A 90 3.43 -0.29 -4.52
CA PHE A 90 2.12 -0.19 -5.15
C PHE A 90 1.06 0.55 -4.33
N HIS A 91 1.23 0.74 -3.01
CA HIS A 91 0.16 1.23 -2.11
C HIS A 91 -0.48 2.56 -2.55
N ASP A 92 0.31 3.47 -3.13
CA ASP A 92 -0.13 4.82 -3.56
C ASP A 92 -0.13 5.02 -5.08
N CYS A 93 0.03 3.95 -5.87
CA CYS A 93 0.16 4.04 -7.34
C CYS A 93 -1.05 4.66 -8.06
N ALA A 94 -2.20 4.79 -7.38
CA ALA A 94 -3.42 5.41 -7.90
C ALA A 94 -4.01 6.51 -6.98
N LYS A 95 -3.21 7.08 -6.07
CA LYS A 95 -3.64 8.12 -5.09
C LYS A 95 -4.36 9.31 -5.70
N LEU A 96 -3.99 9.69 -6.93
CA LEU A 96 -4.60 10.80 -7.67
C LEU A 96 -4.95 10.39 -9.11
N ALA A 97 -5.17 9.10 -9.33
CA ALA A 97 -5.70 8.62 -10.60
C ALA A 97 -7.20 8.98 -10.69
N PRO A 98 -7.70 9.42 -11.86
CA PRO A 98 -9.13 9.59 -12.07
C PRO A 98 -9.93 8.30 -11.78
N PRO A 99 -11.19 8.42 -11.31
CA PRO A 99 -11.85 9.66 -10.89
C PRO A 99 -11.21 10.22 -9.61
N LEU A 100 -10.91 11.52 -9.59
CA LEU A 100 -10.37 12.19 -8.40
C LEU A 100 -11.49 12.28 -7.36
N THR A 101 -11.24 11.71 -6.19
CA THR A 101 -12.21 11.66 -5.11
C THR A 101 -11.62 12.36 -3.92
N VAL A 102 -12.17 13.51 -3.57
CA VAL A 102 -11.63 14.33 -2.49
C VAL A 102 -12.70 14.46 -1.42
N SER A 103 -12.47 13.87 -0.24
CA SER A 103 -13.29 14.09 0.95
C SER A 103 -13.20 15.57 1.37
N PRO A 104 -14.12 16.06 2.22
CA PRO A 104 -14.16 17.47 2.62
C PRO A 104 -12.85 18.02 3.22
N ASP A 105 -11.99 17.15 3.74
CA ASP A 105 -10.67 17.43 4.30
C ASP A 105 -9.51 17.31 3.29
N GLY A 106 -9.80 17.17 2.00
CA GLY A 106 -8.79 17.09 0.95
C GLY A 106 -8.20 15.70 0.72
N ARG A 107 -8.64 14.68 1.45
CA ARG A 107 -8.09 13.32 1.34
C ARG A 107 -8.83 12.47 0.32
N ASP A 108 -8.16 11.46 -0.19
CA ASP A 108 -8.79 10.51 -1.09
C ASP A 108 -9.03 9.21 -0.34
N PRO A 109 -10.22 8.94 0.19
CA PRO A 109 -10.43 7.70 0.92
C PRO A 109 -10.25 6.50 -0.01
N ALA A 110 -10.63 6.61 -1.28
CA ALA A 110 -10.84 5.46 -2.14
C ALA A 110 -9.60 5.02 -2.93
N HIS A 111 -8.47 5.70 -2.77
CA HIS A 111 -7.23 5.30 -3.43
C HIS A 111 -6.64 3.95 -3.03
N PRO A 112 -6.76 3.41 -1.79
CA PRO A 112 -6.27 2.07 -1.50
C PRO A 112 -6.90 1.01 -2.42
N PHE A 113 -8.20 1.15 -2.70
CA PHE A 113 -8.92 0.31 -3.67
C PHE A 113 -8.45 0.53 -5.11
N ARG A 114 -8.22 1.79 -5.53
CA ARG A 114 -7.66 2.10 -6.87
C ARG A 114 -6.26 1.56 -7.03
N SER A 115 -5.42 1.71 -6.01
CA SER A 115 -4.05 1.21 -6.00
C SER A 115 -4.05 -0.30 -6.07
N CYS A 116 -4.89 -0.98 -5.27
CA CYS A 116 -5.06 -2.44 -5.35
C CYS A 116 -5.49 -2.88 -6.75
N HIS A 117 -6.46 -2.17 -7.34
CA HIS A 117 -6.97 -2.48 -8.67
C HIS A 117 -5.91 -2.33 -9.77
N LYS A 118 -5.22 -1.18 -9.78
CA LYS A 118 -4.14 -0.87 -10.71
C LYS A 118 -2.97 -1.85 -10.57
N THR A 119 -2.68 -2.25 -9.34
CA THR A 119 -1.66 -3.27 -9.04
C THR A 119 -2.01 -4.61 -9.67
N LEU A 120 -3.25 -5.08 -9.50
CA LEU A 120 -3.69 -6.35 -10.09
C LEU A 120 -3.55 -6.33 -11.62
N ILE A 121 -4.00 -5.25 -12.27
CA ILE A 121 -3.87 -5.08 -13.73
C ILE A 121 -2.40 -5.09 -14.15
N TYR A 122 -1.54 -4.37 -13.43
CA TYR A 122 -0.12 -4.30 -13.74
C TYR A 122 0.60 -5.64 -13.54
N LEU A 123 0.31 -6.35 -12.46
CA LEU A 123 0.84 -7.70 -12.21
C LEU A 123 0.38 -8.71 -13.27
N ASN A 124 -0.84 -8.57 -13.77
CA ASN A 124 -1.32 -9.37 -14.91
C ASN A 124 -0.57 -9.03 -16.20
N HIS A 125 -0.29 -7.75 -16.45
CA HIS A 125 0.53 -7.30 -17.58
C HIS A 125 1.98 -7.83 -17.51
N LEU A 126 2.58 -7.84 -16.32
CA LEU A 126 3.89 -8.46 -16.06
C LEU A 126 3.87 -9.99 -16.10
N GLN A 127 2.70 -10.61 -16.33
CA GLN A 127 2.49 -12.07 -16.31
C GLN A 127 2.85 -12.74 -14.96
N LEU A 128 2.92 -11.95 -13.88
CA LEU A 128 3.12 -12.43 -12.52
C LEU A 128 1.82 -12.97 -11.92
N LEU A 129 0.68 -12.48 -12.43
CA LEU A 129 -0.65 -13.05 -12.25
C LEU A 129 -1.25 -13.36 -13.62
N LYS A 130 -2.18 -14.32 -13.66
CA LYS A 130 -2.87 -14.72 -14.90
C LYS A 130 -4.38 -14.71 -14.67
N PHE A 131 -5.02 -13.62 -15.08
CA PHE A 131 -6.46 -13.47 -15.01
C PHE A 131 -7.11 -13.64 -16.39
N SER A 132 -8.22 -14.37 -16.40
CA SER A 132 -9.15 -14.38 -17.54
C SER A 132 -9.87 -13.04 -17.67
N LYS A 133 -10.41 -12.76 -18.86
CA LYS A 133 -11.26 -11.58 -19.10
C LYS A 133 -12.47 -11.52 -18.16
N SER A 134 -13.03 -12.69 -17.82
CA SER A 134 -14.16 -12.78 -16.88
C SER A 134 -13.79 -12.30 -15.48
N GLN A 135 -12.64 -12.75 -14.96
CA GLN A 135 -12.15 -12.34 -13.64
C GLN A 135 -11.80 -10.85 -13.60
N LEU A 136 -11.18 -10.32 -14.66
CA LEU A 136 -10.92 -8.88 -14.78
C LEU A 136 -12.21 -8.06 -14.80
N ASN A 137 -13.24 -8.52 -15.51
CA ASN A 137 -14.55 -7.86 -15.53
C ASN A 137 -15.23 -7.89 -14.16
N GLN A 138 -15.17 -9.02 -13.44
CA GLN A 138 -15.69 -9.13 -12.08
C GLN A 138 -14.96 -8.19 -11.12
N TRP A 139 -13.64 -8.10 -11.22
CA TRP A 139 -12.84 -7.18 -10.43
C TRP A 139 -13.19 -5.71 -10.72
N ASN A 140 -13.33 -5.33 -11.99
CA ASN A 140 -13.79 -4.00 -12.39
C ASN A 140 -15.17 -3.69 -11.83
N TYR A 141 -16.10 -4.64 -11.87
CA TYR A 141 -17.43 -4.47 -11.30
C TYR A 141 -17.37 -4.26 -9.78
N LEU A 142 -16.62 -5.09 -9.04
CA LEU A 142 -16.46 -4.92 -7.59
C LEU A 142 -15.81 -3.59 -7.25
N PHE A 143 -14.80 -3.19 -8.02
CA PHE A 143 -14.16 -1.90 -7.92
C PHE A 143 -15.18 -0.76 -8.08
N GLU A 144 -15.95 -0.73 -9.15
CA GLU A 144 -16.99 0.30 -9.38
C GLU A 144 -17.99 0.39 -8.21
N GLN A 145 -18.37 -0.74 -7.62
CA GLN A 145 -19.27 -0.78 -6.48
C GLN A 145 -18.63 -0.30 -5.17
N ALA A 146 -17.30 -0.34 -5.06
CA ALA A 146 -16.58 0.13 -3.87
C ALA A 146 -16.63 1.66 -3.73
N TYR A 147 -16.88 2.39 -4.83
CA TYR A 147 -17.06 3.84 -4.87
C TYR A 147 -18.54 4.21 -4.74
N ASN A 148 -18.95 4.67 -3.56
CA ASN A 148 -20.25 5.33 -3.43
C ASN A 148 -20.06 6.83 -3.60
N ILE A 149 -20.74 7.46 -4.57
CA ILE A 149 -20.82 8.93 -4.65
C ILE A 149 -22.00 9.39 -3.82
N VAL A 150 -21.72 10.08 -2.73
CA VAL A 150 -22.73 10.62 -1.83
C VAL A 150 -22.66 12.15 -1.90
N THR A 151 -23.80 12.83 -1.89
CA THR A 151 -23.82 14.30 -1.81
C THR A 151 -23.90 14.71 -0.35
N ILE A 152 -22.92 15.46 0.15
CA ILE A 152 -22.92 16.04 1.50
C ILE A 152 -22.70 17.54 1.33
N GLU A 153 -23.66 18.37 1.78
CA GLU A 153 -23.57 19.84 1.72
C GLU A 153 -23.17 20.37 0.33
N GLU A 154 -23.86 19.89 -0.71
CA GLU A 154 -23.61 20.26 -2.13
C GLU A 154 -22.24 19.82 -2.69
N LYS A 155 -21.43 19.09 -1.91
CA LYS A 155 -20.19 18.46 -2.37
C LYS A 155 -20.41 16.98 -2.65
N LEU A 156 -19.88 16.51 -3.78
CA LEU A 156 -19.80 15.07 -4.06
C LEU A 156 -18.69 14.48 -3.19
N VAL A 157 -19.06 13.77 -2.13
CA VAL A 157 -18.17 13.04 -1.25
C VAL A 157 -18.27 11.57 -1.59
N GLN A 158 -17.16 10.97 -2.01
CA GLN A 158 -17.11 9.51 -2.16
C GLN A 158 -16.67 8.87 -0.84
N THR A 159 -17.47 7.94 -0.34
CA THR A 159 -17.15 7.13 0.84
C THR A 159 -16.90 5.68 0.44
N HIS A 160 -16.18 4.94 1.29
CA HIS A 160 -16.03 3.50 1.10
C HIS A 160 -17.39 2.82 1.20
N ASN A 161 -17.72 1.99 0.21
CA ASN A 161 -18.77 1.02 0.39
C ASN A 161 -18.25 -0.15 1.22
N MET A 162 -18.34 -0.03 2.55
CA MET A 162 -17.91 -1.08 3.47
C MET A 162 -18.58 -2.45 3.21
N ASN A 163 -19.77 -2.46 2.59
CA ASN A 163 -20.45 -3.71 2.21
C ASN A 163 -19.76 -4.44 1.04
N ILE A 164 -18.89 -3.78 0.30
CA ILE A 164 -18.13 -4.36 -0.82
C ILE A 164 -16.78 -4.90 -0.35
N LEU A 165 -16.26 -4.43 0.78
CA LEU A 165 -14.96 -4.86 1.27
C LEU A 165 -14.86 -6.40 1.45
N PRO A 166 -15.81 -7.10 2.11
CA PRO A 166 -15.75 -8.56 2.19
C PRO A 166 -15.71 -9.24 0.82
N LYS A 167 -16.40 -8.67 -0.19
CA LYS A 167 -16.44 -9.23 -1.55
C LYS A 167 -15.10 -9.06 -2.27
N LEU A 168 -14.42 -7.93 -2.07
CA LEU A 168 -13.08 -7.68 -2.61
C LEU A 168 -12.05 -8.61 -1.98
N ILE A 169 -12.08 -8.78 -0.66
CA ILE A 169 -11.18 -9.71 0.03
C ILE A 169 -11.43 -11.14 -0.44
N LEU A 170 -12.70 -11.56 -0.54
CA LEU A 170 -13.06 -12.87 -1.05
C LEU A 170 -12.60 -13.08 -2.50
N PHE A 171 -12.67 -12.05 -3.34
CA PHE A 171 -12.13 -12.11 -4.70
C PHE A 171 -10.62 -12.32 -4.67
N ILE A 172 -9.88 -11.55 -3.86
CA ILE A 172 -8.42 -11.70 -3.73
C ILE A 172 -8.09 -13.14 -3.31
N GLU A 173 -8.76 -13.67 -2.29
CA GLU A 173 -8.49 -15.01 -1.75
C GLU A 173 -8.81 -16.15 -2.73
N LYS A 174 -9.84 -15.99 -3.57
CA LYS A 174 -10.29 -17.04 -4.50
C LYS A 174 -9.65 -16.97 -5.87
N GLU A 175 -9.43 -15.77 -6.38
CA GLU A 175 -9.08 -15.55 -7.78
C GLU A 175 -7.57 -15.28 -7.96
N VAL A 176 -6.88 -14.75 -6.94
CA VAL A 176 -5.43 -14.57 -6.98
C VAL A 176 -4.76 -15.89 -6.61
N GLN A 177 -4.11 -16.54 -7.58
CA GLN A 177 -3.54 -17.88 -7.39
C GLN A 177 -2.32 -17.93 -6.45
N SER A 178 -1.62 -16.82 -6.28
CA SER A 178 -0.38 -16.74 -5.52
C SER A 178 -0.65 -16.21 -4.11
N PRO A 179 -0.41 -17.00 -3.04
CA PRO A 179 -0.56 -16.53 -1.66
C PRO A 179 0.30 -15.29 -1.37
N PHE A 180 1.46 -15.18 -2.02
CA PHE A 180 2.32 -14.00 -1.95
C PHE A 180 1.58 -12.74 -2.41
N PHE A 181 0.96 -12.79 -3.60
CA PHE A 181 0.23 -11.64 -4.14
C PHE A 181 -1.12 -11.43 -3.47
N GLN A 182 -1.74 -12.48 -2.90
CA GLN A 182 -2.91 -12.30 -2.04
C GLN A 182 -2.58 -11.37 -0.88
N THR A 183 -1.49 -11.64 -0.15
CA THR A 183 -1.08 -10.78 0.97
C THR A 183 -0.71 -9.38 0.49
N VAL A 184 0.09 -9.24 -0.58
CA VAL A 184 0.45 -7.91 -1.14
C VAL A 184 -0.80 -7.08 -1.46
N LEU A 185 -1.77 -7.66 -2.16
CA LEU A 185 -3.01 -6.98 -2.55
C LEU A 185 -3.90 -6.65 -1.34
N LYS A 186 -4.02 -7.55 -0.36
CA LYS A 186 -4.75 -7.28 0.89
C LYS A 186 -4.14 -6.12 1.66
N LEU A 187 -2.82 -6.11 1.82
CA LEU A 187 -2.10 -5.02 2.49
C LEU A 187 -2.37 -3.70 1.77
N ILE A 188 -2.20 -3.64 0.43
CA ILE A 188 -2.50 -2.43 -0.35
C ILE A 188 -3.96 -1.99 -0.21
N CYS A 189 -4.91 -2.92 -0.31
CA CYS A 189 -6.34 -2.63 -0.26
C CYS A 189 -6.77 -2.03 1.09
N LEU A 190 -6.19 -2.50 2.19
CA LEU A 190 -6.62 -2.17 3.55
C LEU A 190 -5.65 -1.24 4.29
N HIS A 191 -4.58 -0.76 3.65
CA HIS A 191 -3.53 0.00 4.35
C HIS A 191 -3.93 1.40 4.85
N GLN A 192 -5.15 1.86 4.62
CA GLN A 192 -5.67 3.07 5.28
C GLN A 192 -7.00 2.84 5.96
N CYS A 193 -7.36 1.57 6.17
CA CYS A 193 -8.56 1.22 6.88
C CYS A 193 -8.35 1.15 8.39
N ILE A 194 -7.11 1.01 8.87
CA ILE A 194 -6.80 0.98 10.31
C ILE A 194 -6.61 2.43 10.84
N PRO A 195 -6.95 2.73 12.10
CA PRO A 195 -6.74 4.07 12.64
C PRO A 195 -5.26 4.48 12.76
N CYS A 196 -4.89 5.65 12.21
CA CYS A 196 -3.62 6.34 12.45
C CYS A 196 -3.87 7.58 13.33
N CYS A 197 -3.04 7.80 14.38
CA CYS A 197 -3.29 8.83 15.38
C CYS A 197 -3.21 10.27 14.82
N LYS A 198 -2.36 10.53 13.81
CA LYS A 198 -2.21 11.84 13.17
C LYS A 198 -3.16 12.05 12.00
N TYR A 199 -3.47 10.97 11.28
CA TYR A 199 -4.35 10.98 10.11
C TYR A 199 -5.42 9.91 10.30
N PRO A 200 -6.44 10.14 11.15
CA PRO A 200 -7.49 9.16 11.37
C PRO A 200 -8.15 8.86 10.03
N PRO A 201 -8.28 7.59 9.63
CA PRO A 201 -8.84 7.23 8.35
C PRO A 201 -10.25 7.80 8.23
N VAL A 202 -10.61 8.23 7.03
CA VAL A 202 -11.95 8.79 6.76
C VAL A 202 -13.04 7.72 6.96
N SER A 203 -12.67 6.44 6.87
CA SER A 203 -13.54 5.29 7.11
C SER A 203 -12.76 4.21 7.90
N PRO A 204 -12.61 4.38 9.22
CA PRO A 204 -11.92 3.39 10.06
C PRO A 204 -12.71 2.09 10.06
N ILE A 205 -12.00 0.99 9.86
CA ILE A 205 -12.46 -0.35 10.21
C ILE A 205 -12.07 -0.59 11.66
N ASP A 206 -12.99 -1.17 12.43
CA ASP A 206 -12.65 -1.59 13.79
C ASP A 206 -11.53 -2.64 13.75
N LEU A 207 -10.68 -2.67 14.77
CA LEU A 207 -9.58 -3.63 14.86
C LEU A 207 -10.08 -5.07 14.93
N ARG A 208 -11.25 -5.29 15.54
CA ARG A 208 -11.90 -6.61 15.55
C ARG A 208 -12.27 -7.05 14.14
N GLU A 209 -12.83 -6.15 13.35
CA GLU A 209 -13.19 -6.43 11.97
C GLU A 209 -11.94 -6.59 11.07
N THR A 210 -10.86 -5.85 11.36
CA THR A 210 -9.55 -6.03 10.70
C THR A 210 -9.02 -7.46 10.84
N SER A 211 -9.21 -8.08 12.01
CA SER A 211 -8.80 -9.48 12.26
C SER A 211 -9.58 -10.52 11.43
N LEU A 212 -10.70 -10.14 10.82
CA LEU A 212 -11.46 -11.02 9.92
C LEU A 212 -10.79 -11.16 8.53
N TYR A 213 -9.97 -10.18 8.13
CA TYR A 213 -9.37 -10.14 6.80
C TYR A 213 -7.91 -10.56 6.77
N PHE A 214 -7.26 -10.50 7.93
CA PHE A 214 -5.83 -10.75 8.09
C PHE A 214 -5.54 -11.83 9.11
N ASN A 215 -4.64 -12.74 8.74
CA ASN A 215 -4.05 -13.65 9.72
C ASN A 215 -2.96 -12.96 10.55
N LYS A 216 -2.45 -13.66 11.57
CA LYS A 216 -1.41 -13.14 12.48
C LYS A 216 -0.15 -12.65 11.77
N GLN A 217 0.30 -13.32 10.71
CA GLN A 217 1.48 -12.90 9.95
C GLN A 217 1.19 -11.64 9.16
N GLU A 218 0.03 -11.57 8.50
CA GLU A 218 -0.36 -10.41 7.70
C GLU A 218 -0.54 -9.16 8.57
N LEU A 219 -1.12 -9.30 9.77
CA LEU A 219 -1.21 -8.20 10.75
C LEU A 219 0.18 -7.65 11.14
N LYS A 220 1.18 -8.53 11.33
CA LYS A 220 2.56 -8.10 11.63
C LYS A 220 3.19 -7.36 10.45
N LEU A 221 2.96 -7.82 9.22
CA LEU A 221 3.46 -7.14 8.03
C LEU A 221 2.80 -5.78 7.86
N LEU A 222 1.48 -5.72 8.06
CA LEU A 222 0.72 -4.47 8.02
C LEU A 222 1.24 -3.46 9.04
N GLN A 223 1.54 -3.90 10.26
CA GLN A 223 2.17 -3.06 11.29
C GLN A 223 3.49 -2.45 10.82
N VAL A 224 4.41 -3.28 10.31
CA VAL A 224 5.72 -2.82 9.82
C VAL A 224 5.52 -1.85 8.66
N PHE A 225 4.65 -2.19 7.71
CA PHE A 225 4.36 -1.34 6.57
C PHE A 225 3.82 0.03 7.01
N TRP A 226 2.79 0.05 7.86
CA TRP A 226 2.12 1.26 8.33
C TRP A 226 3.02 2.21 9.09
N GLN A 227 3.85 1.67 9.97
CA GLN A 227 4.82 2.45 10.72
C GLN A 227 5.74 3.20 9.75
N ASN A 228 6.23 2.52 8.73
CA ASN A 228 7.19 3.08 7.78
C ASN A 228 6.53 4.01 6.75
N ASP A 229 5.29 3.72 6.34
CA ASP A 229 4.44 4.63 5.57
C ASP A 229 4.22 5.95 6.34
N SER A 230 3.81 5.86 7.60
CA SER A 230 3.57 7.03 8.46
C SER A 230 4.86 7.82 8.74
N TYR A 231 5.97 7.14 9.04
CA TYR A 231 7.27 7.78 9.28
C TYR A 231 7.80 8.51 8.06
N SER A 232 7.48 8.07 6.86
CA SER A 232 7.89 8.76 5.63
C SER A 232 7.39 10.22 5.57
N TYR A 233 6.26 10.55 6.21
CA TYR A 233 5.75 11.93 6.31
C TYR A 233 6.51 12.78 7.33
N CYS A 234 7.27 12.17 8.23
CA CYS A 234 7.95 12.84 9.33
C CYS A 234 9.41 13.20 8.99
N TYR A 235 9.98 12.69 7.90
CA TYR A 235 11.38 12.97 7.54
C TYR A 235 11.70 14.43 7.21
N ASP A 236 10.68 15.22 6.85
CA ASP A 236 10.84 16.66 6.59
C ASP A 236 10.55 17.52 7.84
N SER A 237 9.99 16.94 8.91
CA SER A 237 9.77 17.61 10.19
C SER A 237 10.81 17.14 11.20
N ASN A 238 11.40 18.04 11.99
CA ASN A 238 12.27 17.65 13.12
C ASN A 238 11.48 16.96 14.27
N GLU A 239 10.32 16.39 13.97
CA GLU A 239 9.42 15.75 14.93
C GLU A 239 9.82 14.27 15.06
N ILE A 240 10.45 13.93 16.17
CA ILE A 240 10.59 12.53 16.59
C ILE A 240 9.19 12.07 17.01
N PHE A 241 8.48 11.39 16.12
CA PHE A 241 7.18 10.82 16.46
C PHE A 241 7.36 9.56 17.30
N GLU A 242 6.77 9.53 18.50
CA GLU A 242 6.46 8.29 19.22
C GLU A 242 5.27 7.57 18.56
N PHE A 243 5.33 7.38 17.24
CA PHE A 243 4.39 6.53 16.53
C PHE A 243 4.72 5.07 16.87
N GLY A 244 3.72 4.20 16.86
CA GLY A 244 3.96 2.78 17.10
C GLY A 244 3.30 2.28 18.37
N LYS A 245 3.56 2.80 19.58
CA LYS A 245 3.09 2.13 20.81
C LYS A 245 1.58 1.88 20.87
N GLU A 246 0.74 2.84 20.49
CA GLU A 246 -0.72 2.66 20.53
C GLU A 246 -1.23 1.74 19.41
N ILE A 247 -0.65 1.84 18.21
CA ILE A 247 -1.03 0.99 17.06
C ILE A 247 -0.48 -0.43 17.22
N GLU A 248 0.76 -0.56 17.68
CA GLU A 248 1.41 -1.79 18.11
C GLU A 248 0.59 -2.45 19.21
N GLN A 249 0.17 -1.71 20.22
CA GLN A 249 -0.72 -2.23 21.25
C GLN A 249 -2.04 -2.71 20.62
N LYS A 250 -2.68 -1.90 19.78
CA LYS A 250 -3.93 -2.25 19.08
C LYS A 250 -3.82 -3.49 18.18
N ILE A 251 -2.71 -3.64 17.46
CA ILE A 251 -2.42 -4.80 16.62
C ILE A 251 -2.07 -6.00 17.50
N ASN A 252 -1.31 -5.81 18.57
CA ASN A 252 -1.03 -6.85 19.55
C ASN A 252 -2.31 -7.36 20.22
N ASP A 253 -3.25 -6.48 20.55
CA ASP A 253 -4.56 -6.83 21.09
C ASP A 253 -5.36 -7.67 20.08
N ALA A 254 -5.38 -7.26 18.80
CA ALA A 254 -6.00 -8.04 17.73
C ALA A 254 -5.34 -9.43 17.56
N ILE A 255 -4.02 -9.50 17.64
CA ILE A 255 -3.25 -10.75 17.59
C ILE A 255 -3.58 -11.63 18.80
N MET A 256 -3.68 -11.06 20.00
CA MET A 256 -4.00 -11.78 21.24
C MET A 256 -5.40 -12.38 21.19
N HIS A 257 -6.37 -11.67 20.61
CA HIS A 257 -7.73 -12.19 20.44
C HIS A 257 -7.82 -13.42 19.53
N LEU A 258 -6.96 -13.51 18.50
CA LEU A 258 -6.87 -14.71 17.65
C LEU A 258 -6.38 -15.96 18.40
N HIS A 259 -5.78 -15.85 19.61
CA HIS A 259 -5.39 -17.01 20.43
C HIS A 259 -6.51 -17.48 21.37
N THR A 260 -7.62 -16.75 21.47
CA THR A 260 -8.72 -17.05 22.40
C THR A 260 -9.95 -17.68 21.76
N GLN A 261 -9.93 -17.90 20.44
CA GLN A 261 -10.96 -18.61 19.66
C GLN A 261 -10.45 -19.98 19.24
#